data_AF-A0A955SGH0-F1
#
_entry.id   AF-A0A955SGH0-F1
#
_cell.length_a   1.000
_cell.length_b   1.000
_cell.length_c   1.000
_cell.angle_alpha   90.00
_cell.angle_beta   90.00
_cell.angle_gamma   90.00
#
_symmetry.space_group_name_H-M   'P 1'
#
loop_
_entity.id
_entity.type
_entity.pdbx_description
1 polymer ?
#
loop_
_entity_poly.entity_id
_entity_poly.type
_entity_poly.pdbx_seq_one_letter_code
_entity_poly.pdbx_strand_id
1 'polypeptide(L)'
;MKRLLIGVGCLALSLVLAGAASALSYDQNITAIFGSGNSDSLWTVDRANNIELGLRAKIPFVGTTNSNGDGTYSYNSAEILAGPNDVWNFEWSVNTNYDGSTSQVIADLCYLLEVDYDPGVGTNFVSYDVITPNLAPYFIPY
;
A
#
# COMPACT_ATOMS: atom_id res chain seq x y z
N MET A 1 68.84 8.51 12.76
CA MET A 1 67.53 8.93 13.30
C MET A 1 66.43 8.45 12.35
N LYS A 2 65.30 8.04 12.93
CA LYS A 2 64.30 7.12 12.36
C LYS A 2 63.49 7.75 11.20
N ARG A 3 63.15 6.91 10.20
CA ARG A 3 62.30 7.23 9.04
C ARG A 3 60.84 7.37 9.50
N LEU A 4 60.14 8.43 9.08
CA LEU A 4 58.69 8.56 9.24
C LEU A 4 58.04 8.55 7.86
N LEU A 5 57.54 7.37 7.46
CA LEU A 5 56.64 7.23 6.32
C LEU A 5 55.23 7.66 6.77
N ILE A 6 54.75 8.79 6.27
CA ILE A 6 53.36 9.22 6.45
C ILE A 6 52.54 8.48 5.39
N GLY A 7 51.96 7.35 5.78
CA GLY A 7 50.95 6.65 4.99
C GLY A 7 49.65 7.46 5.04
N VAL A 8 49.29 8.09 3.92
CA VAL A 8 47.96 8.67 3.72
C VAL A 8 46.99 7.51 3.50
N GLY A 9 46.33 7.07 4.57
CA GLY A 9 45.23 6.11 4.48
C GLY A 9 44.01 6.81 3.87
N CYS A 10 43.68 6.45 2.64
CA CYS A 10 42.40 6.81 2.01
C CYS A 10 41.27 6.13 2.79
N LEU A 11 40.61 6.87 3.68
CA LEU A 11 39.36 6.44 4.30
C LEU A 11 38.25 6.63 3.26
N ALA A 12 37.96 5.57 2.49
CA ALA A 12 36.80 5.55 1.59
C ALA A 12 35.53 5.48 2.44
N LEU A 13 34.86 6.63 2.60
CA LEU A 13 33.54 6.71 3.21
C LEU A 13 32.52 6.18 2.20
N SER A 14 32.20 4.89 2.26
CA SER A 14 31.08 4.31 1.49
C SER A 14 29.78 4.79 2.12
N LEU A 15 29.29 5.94 1.63
CA LEU A 15 27.94 6.43 1.92
C LEU A 15 26.95 5.45 1.29
N VAL A 16 26.44 4.52 2.10
CA VAL A 16 25.30 3.70 1.70
C VAL A 16 24.10 4.63 1.68
N LEU A 17 23.72 5.08 0.48
CA LEU A 17 22.44 5.75 0.25
C LEU A 17 21.33 4.72 0.49
N ALA A 18 20.93 4.56 1.75
CA ALA A 18 19.62 4.01 2.04
C ALA A 18 18.60 5.00 1.44
N GLY A 19 17.93 4.60 0.35
CA GLY A 19 16.82 5.37 -0.18
C GLY A 19 15.82 5.59 0.95
N ALA A 20 15.46 6.84 1.25
CA ALA A 20 14.40 7.12 2.18
C ALA A 20 13.14 6.45 1.64
N ALA A 21 12.58 5.49 2.38
CA ALA A 21 11.24 5.02 2.10
C ALA A 21 10.32 6.24 2.18
N SER A 22 9.47 6.44 1.17
CA SER A 22 8.45 7.47 1.22
C SER A 22 7.59 7.23 2.47
N ALA A 23 7.35 8.29 3.25
CA ALA A 23 6.52 8.18 4.42
C ALA A 23 5.07 7.97 3.97
N LEU A 24 4.38 6.99 4.57
CA LEU A 24 2.96 6.81 4.37
C LEU A 24 2.23 8.13 4.71
N SER A 25 1.31 8.52 3.83
CA SER A 25 0.45 9.68 4.03
C SER A 25 -0.97 9.20 4.32
N TYR A 26 -1.54 9.66 5.44
CA TYR A 26 -2.88 9.26 5.88
C TYR A 26 -3.94 10.26 5.44
N ASP A 27 -5.19 9.82 5.42
CA ASP A 27 -6.37 10.62 5.08
C ASP A 27 -6.29 11.38 3.75
N GLN A 28 -5.55 10.85 2.78
CA GLN A 28 -5.36 11.51 1.50
C GLN A 28 -6.61 11.40 0.63
N ASN A 29 -6.79 12.42 -0.21
CA ASN A 29 -7.65 12.31 -1.38
C ASN A 29 -6.82 11.76 -2.54
N ILE A 30 -7.36 10.77 -3.26
CA ILE A 30 -6.78 10.18 -4.46
C ILE A 30 -7.73 10.31 -5.65
N THR A 31 -7.31 9.84 -6.82
CA THR A 31 -8.27 9.51 -7.89
C THR A 31 -8.49 8.01 -7.86
N ALA A 32 -9.60 7.54 -7.30
CA ALA A 32 -9.90 6.12 -7.23
C ALA A 32 -10.16 5.53 -8.64
N ILE A 33 -9.23 4.72 -9.16
CA ILE A 33 -9.29 4.19 -10.54
C ILE A 33 -10.00 2.81 -10.58
N PHE A 34 -11.25 2.74 -10.13
CA PHE A 34 -12.05 1.51 -10.17
C PHE A 34 -13.57 1.74 -10.32
N GLY A 35 -13.95 2.89 -10.89
CA GLY A 35 -15.34 3.22 -11.21
C GLY A 35 -15.95 4.29 -10.31
N SER A 36 -17.17 4.70 -10.63
CA SER A 36 -17.89 5.74 -9.89
C SER A 36 -18.63 5.19 -8.66
N GLY A 37 -18.97 6.07 -7.71
CA GLY A 37 -19.74 5.71 -6.51
C GLY A 37 -18.89 5.35 -5.28
N ASN A 38 -17.56 5.38 -5.40
CA ASN A 38 -16.64 5.26 -4.27
C ASN A 38 -16.03 6.63 -3.96
N SER A 39 -15.87 6.96 -2.68
CA SER A 39 -15.24 8.22 -2.29
C SER A 39 -13.73 8.19 -2.55
N ASP A 40 -13.21 9.30 -3.05
CA ASP A 40 -11.79 9.57 -3.24
C ASP A 40 -11.04 9.90 -1.94
N SER A 41 -11.75 10.06 -0.82
CA SER A 41 -11.19 10.56 0.43
C SER A 41 -10.74 9.49 1.42
N LEU A 42 -9.93 9.88 2.41
CA LEU A 42 -9.57 9.04 3.57
C LEU A 42 -8.75 7.79 3.21
N TRP A 43 -7.81 7.94 2.28
CA TRP A 43 -6.90 6.86 1.88
C TRP A 43 -5.57 6.96 2.63
N THR A 44 -5.00 5.80 2.97
CA THR A 44 -3.58 5.71 3.30
C THR A 44 -2.81 5.43 2.03
N VAL A 45 -1.84 6.28 1.70
CA VAL A 45 -1.11 6.18 0.45
C VAL A 45 0.39 6.14 0.66
N ASP A 46 1.07 5.42 -0.22
CA ASP A 46 2.48 5.60 -0.52
C ASP A 46 2.63 6.24 -1.91
N ARG A 47 3.58 7.17 -2.04
CA ARG A 47 3.87 7.87 -3.29
C ARG A 47 5.38 7.84 -3.54
N ALA A 48 5.82 6.94 -4.41
CA ALA A 48 7.23 6.78 -4.73
C ALA A 48 7.42 6.52 -6.22
N ASN A 49 8.47 7.07 -6.81
CA ASN A 49 8.82 6.88 -8.22
C ASN A 49 7.64 7.17 -9.18
N ASN A 50 6.84 8.19 -8.86
CA ASN A 50 5.64 8.58 -9.60
C ASN A 50 4.48 7.54 -9.62
N ILE A 51 4.54 6.56 -8.74
CA ILE A 51 3.45 5.61 -8.48
C ILE A 51 2.78 6.05 -7.17
N GLU A 52 1.45 6.14 -7.17
CA GLU A 52 0.64 6.23 -5.96
C GLU A 52 -0.06 4.88 -5.73
N LEU A 53 0.17 4.28 -4.56
CA LEU A 53 -0.56 3.11 -4.09
C LEU A 53 -1.40 3.52 -2.88
N GLY A 54 -2.71 3.32 -2.95
CA GLY A 54 -3.64 3.62 -1.87
C GLY A 54 -4.31 2.36 -1.33
N LEU A 55 -4.43 2.27 0.00
CA LEU A 55 -5.27 1.30 0.69
C LEU A 55 -6.22 2.00 1.68
N ARG A 56 -7.42 1.44 1.82
CA ARG A 56 -8.44 1.93 2.76
C ARG A 56 -9.35 0.80 3.20
N ALA A 57 -9.82 0.84 4.45
CA ALA A 57 -10.93 0.01 4.89
C ALA A 57 -12.29 0.71 4.67
N LYS A 58 -13.32 -0.06 4.33
CA LYS A 58 -14.70 0.41 4.24
C LYS A 58 -15.70 -0.65 4.67
N ILE A 59 -16.91 -0.23 5.01
CA ILE A 59 -18.07 -1.13 4.97
C ILE A 59 -18.74 -0.98 3.59
N PRO A 60 -18.83 -2.07 2.80
CA PRO A 60 -19.49 -2.03 1.49
C PRO A 60 -20.93 -1.50 1.59
N PHE A 61 -21.38 -0.78 0.57
CA PHE A 61 -22.74 -0.22 0.44
C PHE A 61 -23.17 0.83 1.48
N VAL A 62 -22.54 0.87 2.65
CA VAL A 62 -22.72 1.90 3.69
C VAL A 62 -21.77 3.09 3.43
N GLY A 63 -20.60 2.83 2.84
CA GLY A 63 -19.63 3.87 2.46
C GLY A 63 -18.91 4.51 3.65
N THR A 64 -18.98 3.88 4.83
CA THR A 64 -18.33 4.37 6.05
C THR A 64 -16.87 3.91 6.09
N THR A 65 -15.95 4.87 6.19
CA THR A 65 -14.50 4.64 6.09
C THR A 65 -13.77 4.91 7.40
N ASN A 66 -14.44 5.12 8.54
CA ASN A 66 -13.94 5.26 9.93
C ASN A 66 -12.41 5.33 10.14
N SER A 67 -11.75 6.31 9.52
CA SER A 67 -10.31 6.52 9.66
C SER A 67 -10.02 7.16 11.01
N ASN A 68 -8.92 6.74 11.63
CA ASN A 68 -8.42 7.33 12.86
C ASN A 68 -7.36 8.43 12.61
N GLY A 69 -7.01 8.70 11.35
CA GLY A 69 -6.02 9.70 10.96
C GLY A 69 -4.56 9.30 11.13
N ASP A 70 -4.32 8.03 11.45
CA ASP A 70 -2.99 7.44 11.65
C ASP A 70 -2.75 6.21 10.75
N GLY A 71 -3.60 6.02 9.74
CA GLY A 71 -3.58 4.87 8.84
C GLY A 71 -4.32 3.65 9.38
N THR A 72 -4.89 3.73 10.58
CA THR A 72 -5.78 2.70 11.12
C THR A 72 -7.25 3.05 10.91
N TYR A 73 -8.09 2.01 10.90
CA TYR A 73 -9.54 2.11 10.70
C TYR A 73 -10.26 1.34 11.78
N SER A 74 -11.37 1.86 12.29
CA SER A 74 -12.08 1.26 13.43
C SER A 74 -13.57 1.12 13.19
N TYR A 75 -14.07 -0.11 13.32
CA TYR A 75 -15.48 -0.43 13.14
C TYR A 75 -16.00 -1.13 14.39
N ASN A 76 -17.17 -0.70 14.86
CA ASN A 76 -17.85 -1.36 15.95
C ASN A 76 -18.73 -2.51 15.42
N SER A 77 -19.12 -3.41 16.33
CA SER A 77 -19.88 -4.61 15.98
C SER A 77 -21.25 -4.29 15.37
N ALA A 78 -21.88 -3.17 15.74
CA ALA A 78 -23.18 -2.78 15.17
C ALA A 78 -23.04 -2.33 13.71
N GLU A 79 -21.93 -1.69 13.35
CA GLU A 79 -21.65 -1.26 11.98
C GLU A 79 -21.40 -2.47 11.07
N ILE A 80 -20.58 -3.43 11.51
CA ILE A 80 -20.24 -4.61 10.68
C ILE A 80 -21.35 -5.66 10.58
N LEU A 81 -22.42 -5.52 11.38
CA LEU A 81 -23.57 -6.42 11.41
C LEU A 81 -24.86 -5.73 10.90
N ALA A 82 -24.75 -4.52 10.35
CA ALA A 82 -25.90 -3.72 9.93
C ALA A 82 -26.68 -4.31 8.75
N GLY A 83 -26.06 -5.23 7.99
CA GLY A 83 -26.66 -5.88 6.84
C GLY A 83 -25.99 -7.21 6.49
N PRO A 84 -26.62 -8.02 5.63
CA PRO A 84 -26.18 -9.38 5.33
C PRO A 84 -24.81 -9.47 4.63
N ASN A 85 -24.31 -8.36 4.09
CA ASN A 85 -23.01 -8.27 3.40
C ASN A 85 -22.11 -7.16 3.97
N ASP A 86 -22.48 -6.59 5.12
CA ASP A 86 -21.90 -5.34 5.64
C ASP A 86 -20.70 -5.61 6.54
N VAL A 87 -19.93 -6.65 6.23
CA VAL A 87 -18.65 -6.89 6.91
C VAL A 87 -17.61 -5.89 6.42
N TRP A 88 -16.68 -5.51 7.29
CA TRP A 88 -15.55 -4.66 6.89
C TRP A 88 -14.84 -5.30 5.68
N ASN A 89 -14.43 -4.47 4.72
CA ASN A 89 -13.67 -4.86 3.55
C ASN A 89 -12.60 -3.82 3.23
N PHE A 90 -11.55 -4.18 2.51
CA PHE A 90 -10.56 -3.19 2.05
C PHE A 90 -10.73 -2.89 0.57
N GLU A 91 -10.32 -1.68 0.22
CA GLU A 91 -10.13 -1.26 -1.15
C GLU A 91 -8.69 -0.90 -1.36
N TRP A 92 -8.25 -1.06 -2.59
CA TRP A 92 -6.95 -0.64 -3.04
C TRP A 92 -7.10 0.14 -4.35
N SER A 93 -6.16 1.04 -4.62
CA SER A 93 -6.06 1.75 -5.88
C SER A 93 -4.61 1.99 -6.23
N VAL A 94 -4.29 1.99 -7.52
CA VAL A 94 -2.97 2.34 -8.03
C VAL A 94 -3.09 3.37 -9.14
N ASN A 95 -2.28 4.41 -9.06
CA ASN A 95 -2.04 5.35 -10.14
C ASN A 95 -0.56 5.28 -10.53
N THR A 96 -0.27 4.75 -11.71
CA THR A 96 1.10 4.54 -12.21
C THR A 96 1.76 5.80 -12.74
N ASN A 97 1.05 6.93 -12.75
CA ASN A 97 1.54 8.21 -13.23
C ASN A 97 0.93 9.34 -12.39
N TYR A 98 1.20 9.30 -11.09
CA TYR A 98 0.55 10.17 -10.09
C TYR A 98 0.66 11.66 -10.39
N ASP A 99 1.86 12.15 -10.72
CA ASP A 99 2.14 13.57 -10.99
C ASP A 99 2.09 13.92 -12.49
N GLY A 100 1.80 12.95 -13.35
CA GLY A 100 1.74 13.13 -14.81
C GLY A 100 3.10 13.30 -15.50
N SER A 101 4.22 13.16 -14.80
CA SER A 101 5.58 13.38 -15.36
C SER A 101 6.13 12.21 -16.18
N THR A 102 5.47 11.06 -16.16
CA THR A 102 5.91 9.86 -16.89
C THR A 102 4.88 9.44 -17.94
N SER A 103 5.29 8.56 -18.85
CA SER A 103 4.38 7.86 -19.77
C SER A 103 4.04 6.44 -19.28
N GLN A 104 4.35 6.12 -18.01
CA GLN A 104 4.16 4.78 -17.46
C GLN A 104 2.67 4.47 -17.35
N VAL A 105 2.26 3.34 -17.93
CA VAL A 105 0.88 2.84 -17.88
C VAL A 105 0.79 1.57 -17.04
N ILE A 106 -0.44 1.18 -16.68
CA ILE A 106 -0.69 -0.02 -15.88
C ILE A 106 0.02 -1.27 -16.43
N ALA A 107 0.05 -1.43 -17.76
CA ALA A 107 0.66 -2.60 -18.42
C ALA A 107 2.20 -2.64 -18.36
N ASP A 108 2.87 -1.56 -17.94
CA ASP A 108 4.33 -1.50 -17.85
C ASP A 108 4.87 -2.10 -16.53
N LEU A 109 3.97 -2.45 -15.59
CA LEU A 109 4.31 -2.91 -14.25
C LEU A 109 3.78 -4.33 -13.99
N CYS A 110 4.38 -4.99 -13.00
CA CYS A 110 3.85 -6.21 -12.41
C CYS A 110 3.23 -5.88 -11.05
N TYR A 111 2.10 -6.50 -10.73
CA TYR A 111 1.37 -6.28 -9.49
C TYR A 111 1.31 -7.57 -8.69
N LEU A 112 1.52 -7.44 -7.39
CA LEU A 112 1.38 -8.53 -6.44
C LEU A 112 0.69 -7.98 -5.21
N LEU A 113 -0.42 -8.60 -4.82
CA LEU A 113 -1.01 -8.41 -3.51
C LEU A 113 -0.79 -9.68 -2.69
N GLU A 114 -0.27 -9.50 -1.50
CA GLU A 114 0.00 -10.57 -0.53
C GLU A 114 -0.78 -10.27 0.73
N VAL A 115 -1.65 -11.20 1.14
CA VAL A 115 -2.49 -11.05 2.34
C VAL A 115 -2.14 -12.14 3.34
N ASP A 116 -1.82 -11.73 4.55
CA ASP A 116 -1.65 -12.63 5.69
C ASP A 116 -2.98 -12.79 6.42
N TYR A 117 -3.48 -14.02 6.46
CA TYR A 117 -4.70 -14.36 7.19
C TYR A 117 -4.40 -15.04 8.53
N ASP A 118 -3.13 -15.32 8.86
CA ASP A 118 -2.74 -15.91 10.14
C ASP A 118 -2.63 -14.81 11.21
N PRO A 119 -3.45 -14.84 12.28
CA PRO A 119 -3.32 -13.90 13.39
C PRO A 119 -2.14 -14.23 14.33
N GLY A 120 -1.38 -15.30 14.06
CA GLY A 120 -0.19 -15.71 14.78
C GLY A 120 1.03 -14.81 14.55
N VAL A 121 2.17 -15.20 15.12
CA VAL A 121 3.46 -14.47 14.98
C VAL A 121 4.23 -14.83 13.70
N GLY A 122 3.80 -15.89 13.00
CA GLY A 122 4.37 -16.28 11.72
C GLY A 122 3.65 -15.55 10.58
N THR A 123 4.32 -15.40 9.45
CA THR A 123 3.71 -14.81 8.26
C THR A 123 3.46 -15.90 7.21
N ASN A 124 2.22 -16.06 6.77
CA ASN A 124 1.87 -16.99 5.69
C ASN A 124 0.94 -16.30 4.68
N PHE A 125 1.54 -15.75 3.64
CA PHE A 125 0.83 -14.95 2.66
C PHE A 125 0.13 -15.80 1.59
N VAL A 126 -1.09 -15.39 1.25
CA VAL A 126 -1.72 -15.74 -0.02
C VAL A 126 -1.41 -14.63 -1.01
N SER A 127 -0.80 -14.97 -2.14
CA SER A 127 -0.30 -14.01 -3.13
C SER A 127 -1.02 -14.16 -4.46
N TYR A 128 -1.41 -13.05 -5.11
CA TYR A 128 -2.06 -13.06 -6.41
C TYR A 128 -1.87 -11.74 -7.18
N ASP A 129 -2.02 -11.82 -8.51
CA ASP A 129 -2.08 -10.65 -9.39
C ASP A 129 -3.51 -10.08 -9.40
N VAL A 130 -3.64 -8.84 -8.92
CA VAL A 130 -4.91 -8.13 -8.78
C VAL A 130 -5.40 -7.46 -10.07
N ILE A 131 -4.54 -7.31 -11.08
CA ILE A 131 -4.85 -6.64 -12.35
C ILE A 131 -5.03 -7.66 -13.47
N THR A 132 -4.13 -8.63 -13.58
CA THR A 132 -4.17 -9.70 -14.59
C THR A 132 -4.15 -11.09 -13.93
N PRO A 133 -5.19 -11.44 -13.15
CA PRO A 133 -5.22 -12.70 -12.41
C PRO A 133 -5.10 -13.89 -13.37
N ASN A 134 -4.00 -14.65 -13.24
CA ASN A 134 -3.79 -15.91 -13.93
C ASN A 134 -4.44 -17.10 -13.20
N LEU A 135 -4.93 -16.87 -11.98
CA LEU A 135 -5.70 -17.79 -11.14
C LEU A 135 -6.90 -17.01 -10.58
N ALA A 136 -8.07 -17.64 -10.51
CA ALA A 136 -9.22 -17.02 -9.85
C ALA A 136 -8.87 -16.72 -8.38
N PRO A 137 -9.27 -15.57 -7.81
CA PRO A 137 -8.99 -15.25 -6.42
C PRO A 137 -9.48 -16.39 -5.53
N TYR A 138 -8.61 -16.86 -4.64
CA TYR A 138 -8.93 -17.95 -3.71
C TYR A 138 -9.97 -17.43 -2.71
N PHE A 139 -11.24 -17.70 -2.99
CA PHE A 139 -12.29 -17.51 -1.99
C PHE A 139 -12.11 -18.60 -0.94
N ILE A 140 -11.77 -18.23 0.30
CA ILE A 140 -11.96 -19.13 1.43
C ILE A 140 -13.47 -19.21 1.64
N PRO A 141 -14.12 -20.36 1.39
CA PRO A 141 -15.51 -20.53 1.79
C PRO A 141 -15.56 -20.43 3.32
N TYR A 142 -16.36 -19.49 3.80
CA TYR A 142 -16.73 -19.34 5.21
C TYR A 142 -17.55 -20.54 5.70
#